data_AF-A0A1S3QMT0-F1
#
_entry.id   AF-A0A1S3QMT0-F1
#
_cell.length_a   1.000
_cell.length_b   1.000
_cell.length_c   1.000
_cell.angle_alpha   90.00
_cell.angle_beta   90.00
_cell.angle_gamma   90.00
#
_symmetry.space_group_name_H-M   'P 1'
#
loop_
_entity.id
_entity.type
_entity.pdbx_description
1 polymer ?
#
loop_
_entity_poly.entity_id
_entity_poly.type
_entity_poly.pdbx_seq_one_letter_code
_entity_poly.pdbx_strand_id
1 'polypeptide(L)'
;ITVSWVLLLLLSLTPGLIIDAFGELRDQQEQVKEDMETKCFICGIGNDYFDTVPHGFETHTLQEHNLANYLFFVMYLINKDETEHTGQESYVWKMYQERCWEFFPAGDCFRKQYEDQLN
;
A
#
# COMPACT_ATOMS: atom_id res chain seq x y z
N ILE A 1 -54.18 -12.82 8.07
CA ILE A 1 -53.45 -12.31 9.26
C ILE A 1 -51.99 -12.80 9.24
N THR A 2 -51.72 -14.10 9.19
CA THR A 2 -50.34 -14.67 9.18
C THR A 2 -49.45 -14.23 8.00
N VAL A 3 -49.97 -14.20 6.77
CA VAL A 3 -49.18 -13.78 5.58
C VAL A 3 -48.80 -12.29 5.62
N SER A 4 -49.67 -11.44 6.15
CA SER A 4 -49.41 -10.00 6.27
C SER A 4 -48.26 -9.71 7.24
N TRP A 5 -48.12 -10.49 8.31
CA TRP A 5 -46.99 -10.37 9.25
C TRP A 5 -45.66 -10.77 8.62
N VAL A 6 -45.65 -11.86 7.82
CA VAL A 6 -44.44 -12.29 7.10
C VAL A 6 -43.99 -11.22 6.10
N LEU A 7 -44.91 -10.61 5.36
CA LEU A 7 -44.60 -9.54 4.41
C LEU A 7 -44.05 -8.28 5.11
N LEU A 8 -44.64 -7.89 6.24
CA LEU A 8 -44.16 -6.75 7.03
C LEU A 8 -42.76 -6.99 7.59
N LEU A 9 -42.47 -8.21 8.05
CA LEU A 9 -41.13 -8.60 8.53
C LEU A 9 -40.09 -8.59 7.41
N LEU A 10 -40.40 -9.15 6.25
CA LEU A 10 -39.47 -9.15 5.11
C LEU A 10 -39.21 -7.73 4.60
N LEU A 11 -40.25 -6.87 4.57
CA LEU A 11 -40.12 -5.48 4.15
C LEU A 11 -39.29 -4.64 5.13
N SER A 12 -39.35 -4.92 6.44
CA SER A 12 -38.59 -4.17 7.44
C SER A 12 -37.13 -4.64 7.58
N LEU A 13 -36.85 -5.93 7.34
CA LEU A 13 -35.49 -6.47 7.42
C LEU A 13 -34.63 -6.12 6.20
N THR A 14 -35.23 -6.02 5.00
CA THR A 14 -34.47 -5.77 3.76
C THR A 14 -33.67 -4.46 3.79
N PRO A 15 -34.23 -3.31 4.22
CA PRO A 15 -33.46 -2.08 4.37
C PRO A 15 -32.36 -2.18 5.44
N GLY A 16 -32.59 -2.94 6.51
CA GLY A 16 -31.61 -3.16 7.57
C GLY A 16 -30.36 -3.86 7.05
N LEU A 17 -30.52 -4.95 6.29
CA LEU A 17 -29.39 -5.66 5.67
C LEU A 17 -28.65 -4.80 4.65
N ILE A 18 -29.38 -3.97 3.89
CA ILE A 18 -28.78 -3.05 2.93
C ILE A 18 -27.94 -1.97 3.64
N ILE A 19 -28.46 -1.38 4.73
CA ILE A 19 -27.75 -0.37 5.51
C ILE A 19 -26.50 -0.96 6.15
N ASP A 20 -26.59 -2.17 6.69
CA ASP A 20 -25.46 -2.89 7.28
C ASP A 20 -24.35 -3.12 6.26
N ALA A 21 -24.69 -3.66 5.08
CA ALA A 21 -23.74 -3.86 3.99
C ALA A 21 -23.10 -2.56 3.50
N PHE A 22 -23.86 -1.46 3.39
CA PHE A 22 -23.30 -0.15 3.04
C PHE A 22 -22.45 0.45 4.17
N GLY A 23 -22.76 0.14 5.42
CA GLY A 23 -21.94 0.47 6.58
C GLY A 23 -20.58 -0.20 6.49
N GLU A 24 -20.56 -1.52 6.28
CA GLU A 24 -19.33 -2.30 6.13
C GLU A 24 -18.47 -1.81 4.97
N LEU A 25 -19.08 -1.53 3.80
CA LEU A 25 -18.35 -0.99 2.65
C LEU A 25 -17.71 0.38 2.94
N ARG A 26 -18.34 1.21 3.77
CA ARG A 26 -17.77 2.49 4.18
C ARG A 26 -16.61 2.30 5.13
N ASP A 27 -16.75 1.41 6.12
CA ASP A 27 -15.70 1.13 7.09
C ASP A 27 -14.46 0.54 6.40
N GLN A 28 -14.64 -0.33 5.40
CA GLN A 28 -13.55 -0.84 4.57
C GLN A 28 -12.84 0.28 3.79
N GLN A 29 -13.57 1.24 3.23
CA GLN A 29 -12.97 2.38 2.53
C GLN A 29 -12.18 3.29 3.48
N GLU A 30 -12.73 3.58 4.66
CA GLU A 30 -12.05 4.42 5.66
C GLU A 30 -10.78 3.74 6.15
N GLN A 31 -10.83 2.42 6.41
CA GLN A 31 -9.66 1.65 6.82
C GLN A 31 -8.53 1.70 5.79
N VAL A 32 -8.83 1.52 4.50
CA VAL A 32 -7.82 1.61 3.43
C VAL A 32 -7.22 3.00 3.36
N LYS A 33 -8.03 4.05 3.53
CA LYS A 33 -7.57 5.43 3.52
C LYS A 33 -6.66 5.71 4.72
N GLU A 34 -7.08 5.33 5.93
CA GLU A 34 -6.29 5.49 7.14
C GLU A 34 -4.95 4.74 7.04
N ASP A 35 -4.95 3.52 6.52
CA ASP A 35 -3.73 2.76 6.28
C ASP A 35 -2.76 3.47 5.32
N MET A 36 -3.26 4.15 4.30
CA MET A 36 -2.42 4.89 3.36
C MET A 36 -1.89 6.21 3.93
N GLU A 37 -2.58 6.81 4.91
CA GLU A 37 -2.18 8.06 5.58
C GLU A 37 -1.25 7.82 6.78
N THR A 38 -1.28 6.62 7.37
CA THR A 38 -0.59 6.31 8.63
C THR A 38 0.69 5.49 8.48
N LYS A 39 0.86 4.75 7.38
CA LYS A 39 2.06 3.93 7.12
C LYS A 39 2.44 3.93 5.66
N CYS A 40 3.73 3.77 5.38
CA CYS A 40 4.20 3.66 4.00
C CYS A 40 3.73 2.33 3.39
N PHE A 41 3.14 2.39 2.19
CA PHE A 41 2.68 1.19 1.47
C PHE A 41 3.81 0.19 1.16
N ILE A 42 5.04 0.66 0.94
CA ILE A 42 6.17 -0.19 0.54
C ILE A 42 6.85 -0.81 1.77
N CYS A 43 7.31 0.01 2.72
CA CYS A 43 8.07 -0.49 3.87
C CYS A 43 7.25 -0.77 5.13
N GLY A 44 6.01 -0.30 5.21
CA GLY A 44 5.13 -0.51 6.37
C GLY A 44 5.52 0.28 7.64
N ILE A 45 6.52 1.16 7.56
CA ILE A 45 6.89 2.04 8.68
C ILE A 45 5.83 3.14 8.83
N GLY A 46 5.45 3.43 10.08
CA GLY A 46 4.46 4.44 10.44
C GLY A 46 4.94 5.88 10.19
N ASN A 47 3.99 6.78 9.98
CA ASN A 47 4.25 8.21 9.79
C ASN A 47 4.92 8.86 11.00
N ASP A 48 4.64 8.36 12.21
CA ASP A 48 5.22 8.75 13.49
C ASP A 48 6.75 8.72 13.50
N TYR A 49 7.36 7.73 12.85
CA TYR A 49 8.81 7.65 12.70
C TYR A 49 9.36 8.77 11.80
N PHE A 50 8.69 9.05 10.69
CA PHE A 50 9.19 9.99 9.68
C PHE A 50 8.94 11.45 10.04
N ASP A 51 7.82 11.74 10.71
CA ASP A 51 7.40 13.09 11.09
C ASP A 51 8.15 13.65 12.31
N THR A 52 9.19 12.94 12.77
CA THR A 52 10.29 13.52 13.57
C THR A 52 10.97 14.69 12.87
N VAL A 53 10.89 14.74 11.53
CA VAL A 53 11.31 15.84 10.67
C VAL A 53 10.06 16.43 9.99
N PRO A 54 9.96 17.77 9.80
CA PRO A 54 8.81 18.38 9.13
C PRO A 54 8.57 17.80 7.73
N HIS A 55 7.33 17.42 7.43
CA HIS A 55 6.93 16.79 6.16
C HIS A 55 7.69 15.51 5.83
N GLY A 56 8.18 14.80 6.85
CA GLY A 56 9.01 13.61 6.68
C GLY A 56 8.27 12.47 5.98
N PHE A 57 7.04 12.17 6.40
CA PHE A 57 6.26 11.10 5.79
C PHE A 57 5.85 11.40 4.34
N GLU A 58 5.45 12.65 4.06
CA GLU A 58 5.14 13.10 2.70
C GLU A 58 6.37 13.00 1.78
N THR A 59 7.54 13.43 2.27
CA THR A 59 8.79 13.28 1.52
C THR A 59 9.13 11.80 1.27
N HIS A 60 8.97 10.95 2.29
CA HIS A 60 9.23 9.53 2.18
C HIS A 60 8.33 8.86 1.13
N THR A 61 7.03 9.16 1.11
CA THR A 61 6.08 8.55 0.17
C THR A 61 6.17 9.13 -1.24
N LEU A 62 6.53 10.40 -1.41
CA LEU A 62 6.58 11.05 -2.73
C LEU A 62 7.94 10.97 -3.41
N GLN A 63 9.04 10.92 -2.66
CA GLN A 63 10.41 10.96 -3.20
C GLN A 63 11.16 9.64 -3.03
N GLU A 64 11.07 8.99 -1.86
CA GLU A 64 11.84 7.78 -1.56
C GLU A 64 11.09 6.52 -2.01
N HIS A 65 9.90 6.28 -1.46
CA HIS A 65 9.04 5.12 -1.72
C HIS A 65 7.80 5.48 -2.55
N ASN A 66 8.03 6.16 -3.67
CA ASN A 66 6.97 6.52 -4.59
C ASN A 66 6.46 5.31 -5.38
N LEU A 67 5.20 4.94 -5.16
CA LEU A 67 4.57 3.78 -5.79
C LEU A 67 4.62 3.80 -7.32
N ALA A 68 4.44 4.98 -7.93
CA ALA A 68 4.49 5.13 -9.38
C ALA A 68 5.91 4.90 -9.91
N ASN A 69 6.94 5.38 -9.20
CA ASN A 69 8.32 5.16 -9.60
C ASN A 69 8.70 3.67 -9.60
N TYR A 70 8.17 2.86 -8.66
CA TYR A 70 8.37 1.41 -8.70
C TYR A 70 7.75 0.79 -9.97
N LEU A 71 6.52 1.17 -10.32
CA LEU A 71 5.88 0.70 -11.55
C LEU A 71 6.67 1.12 -12.80
N PHE A 72 7.11 2.38 -12.85
CA PHE A 72 7.92 2.90 -13.95
C PHE A 72 9.27 2.19 -14.04
N PHE A 73 9.89 1.84 -12.91
CA PHE A 73 11.14 1.10 -12.89
C PHE A 73 10.98 -0.33 -13.43
N VAL A 74 9.90 -1.03 -13.06
CA VAL A 74 9.61 -2.36 -13.64
C VAL A 74 9.37 -2.24 -15.15
N MET A 75 8.57 -1.27 -15.59
CA MET A 75 8.35 -1.02 -17.01
C MET A 75 9.65 -0.66 -17.75
N TYR A 76 10.53 0.12 -17.11
CA TYR A 76 11.85 0.45 -17.62
C TYR A 76 12.70 -0.79 -17.86
N LEU A 77 12.79 -1.69 -16.87
CA LEU A 77 13.55 -2.94 -17.01
C LEU A 77 12.98 -3.84 -18.12
N ILE A 78 11.66 -3.93 -18.26
CA ILE A 78 11.02 -4.74 -19.31
C ILE A 78 11.38 -4.25 -20.73
N ASN A 79 11.55 -2.93 -20.90
CA ASN A 79 11.80 -2.34 -22.22
C ASN A 79 13.29 -2.11 -22.53
N LYS A 80 14.18 -2.32 -21.56
CA LYS A 80 15.62 -2.15 -21.73
C LYS A 80 16.25 -3.46 -22.20
N ASP A 81 17.29 -3.36 -23.03
CA ASP A 81 18.06 -4.53 -23.44
C ASP A 81 18.85 -5.10 -22.25
N GLU A 82 18.79 -6.42 -22.04
CA GLU A 82 19.43 -7.06 -20.90
C GLU A 82 20.95 -6.85 -20.85
N THR A 83 21.60 -6.66 -22.00
CA THR A 83 23.05 -6.39 -22.07
C THR A 83 23.42 -4.99 -21.60
N GLU A 84 22.46 -4.07 -21.55
CA GLU A 84 22.63 -2.70 -21.08
C GLU A 84 22.24 -2.54 -19.60
N HIS A 85 21.80 -3.61 -18.95
CA HIS A 85 21.49 -3.57 -17.52
C HIS A 85 22.76 -3.26 -16.70
N THR A 86 22.64 -2.33 -15.78
CA THR A 86 23.65 -2.14 -14.73
C THR A 86 23.65 -3.34 -13.78
N GLY A 87 24.64 -3.43 -12.88
CA GLY A 87 24.69 -4.52 -11.90
C GLY A 87 23.46 -4.57 -10.98
N GLN A 88 22.95 -3.40 -10.55
CA GLN A 88 21.75 -3.32 -9.71
C GLN A 88 20.49 -3.70 -10.49
N GLU A 89 20.37 -3.22 -11.73
CA GLU A 89 19.25 -3.56 -12.61
C GLU A 89 19.22 -5.06 -12.92
N SER A 90 20.38 -5.65 -13.23
CA SER A 90 20.51 -7.09 -13.49
C SER A 90 20.09 -7.93 -12.28
N TYR A 91 20.44 -7.49 -11.07
CA TYR A 91 20.03 -8.15 -9.84
C TYR A 91 18.52 -8.15 -9.66
N VAL A 92 17.88 -6.98 -9.80
CA VAL A 92 16.41 -6.85 -9.68
C VAL A 92 15.70 -7.60 -10.81
N TRP A 93 16.24 -7.54 -12.03
CA TRP A 93 15.70 -8.25 -13.19
C TRP A 93 15.70 -9.76 -12.98
N LYS A 94 16.79 -10.32 -12.44
CA LYS A 94 16.85 -11.73 -12.07
C LYS A 94 15.76 -12.10 -11.05
N MET A 95 15.63 -11.33 -9.97
CA MET A 95 14.60 -11.55 -8.95
C MET A 95 13.19 -11.48 -9.54
N TYR A 96 12.95 -10.52 -10.43
CA TYR A 96 11.68 -10.37 -11.14
C TYR A 96 11.34 -11.61 -11.97
N GLN A 97 12.30 -12.15 -12.74
CA GLN A 97 12.13 -13.38 -13.51
C GLN A 97 11.87 -14.60 -12.61
N GLU A 98 12.55 -14.67 -11.46
CA GLU A 98 12.38 -15.72 -10.45
C GLU A 98 11.10 -15.56 -9.61
N ARG A 99 10.31 -14.50 -9.82
CA ARG A 99 9.13 -14.15 -9.01
C ARG A 99 9.47 -14.00 -7.52
N CYS A 100 10.68 -13.55 -7.23
CA CYS A 100 11.16 -13.21 -5.90
C CYS A 100 11.05 -11.69 -5.67
N TRP A 101 10.45 -11.28 -4.55
CA TRP A 101 10.14 -9.88 -4.25
C TRP A 101 10.98 -9.31 -3.11
N GLU A 102 12.06 -10.00 -2.72
CA GLU A 102 12.92 -9.62 -1.59
C GLU A 102 13.70 -8.31 -1.80
N PHE A 103 13.74 -7.77 -3.02
CA PHE A 103 14.36 -6.46 -3.28
C PHE A 103 13.53 -5.28 -2.76
N PHE A 104 12.24 -5.47 -2.45
CA PHE A 104 11.43 -4.42 -1.84
C PHE A 104 11.84 -4.23 -0.37
N PRO A 105 12.03 -2.98 0.09
CA PRO A 105 12.29 -2.72 1.50
C PRO A 105 11.02 -3.00 2.30
N ALA A 106 11.09 -3.90 3.28
CA ALA A 106 9.98 -4.24 4.17
C ALA A 106 10.44 -4.17 5.63
N GLY A 107 9.80 -3.31 6.42
CA GLY A 107 10.18 -3.02 7.81
C GLY A 107 11.43 -2.16 7.96
N ASP A 108 12.04 -1.71 6.85
CA ASP A 108 13.24 -0.88 6.83
C ASP A 108 13.19 0.19 5.72
N CYS A 109 14.04 1.20 5.82
CA CYS A 109 14.24 2.23 4.79
C CYS A 109 15.64 2.83 4.89
N PHE A 110 16.05 3.58 3.86
CA PHE A 110 17.38 4.17 3.81
C PHE A 110 17.74 4.95 5.09
N ARG A 111 16.87 5.86 5.54
CA ARG A 111 17.13 6.65 6.76
C ARG A 111 17.34 5.78 7.98
N LYS A 112 16.48 4.78 8.20
CA LYS A 112 16.52 3.89 9.36
C LYS A 112 17.78 3.02 9.39
N GLN A 113 18.22 2.54 8.22
CA GLN A 113 19.45 1.75 8.10
C GLN A 113 20.71 2.56 8.42
N TYR A 114 20.71 3.86 8.13
CA TYR A 114 21.89 4.73 8.23
C TYR A 114 21.81 5.77 9.36
N GLU A 115 20.85 5.61 10.27
CA GLU A 115 20.55 6.59 11.33
C GLU A 115 21.77 6.88 12.22
N ASP A 116 22.51 5.86 12.63
CA ASP A 116 23.72 5.99 13.47
C ASP A 116 24.93 6.61 12.75
N GLN A 117 24.90 6.67 11.41
CA GLN A 117 26.01 7.19 10.60
C GLN A 117 25.77 8.62 10.10
N LEU A 118 24.51 9.04 10.08
CA LEU A 118 24.07 10.34 9.59
C LEU A 118 23.78 11.34 10.73
N ASN A 119 23.57 10.84 11.95
CA ASN A 119 23.46 11.61 13.19
C ASN A 119 24.83 11.80 13.87
#